data_AF-A0A1B7T7L1-F1
#
_entry.id   AF-A0A1B7T7L1-F1
#
_cell.length_a   1.000
_cell.length_b   1.000
_cell.length_c   1.000
_cell.angle_alpha   90.00
_cell.angle_beta   90.00
_cell.angle_gamma   90.00
#
_symmetry.space_group_name_H-M   'P 1'
#
loop_
_entity.id
_entity.type
_entity.pdbx_description
1 polymer ?
#
loop_
_entity_poly.entity_id
_entity_poly.type
_entity_poly.pdbx_seq_one_letter_code
_entity_poly.pdbx_strand_id
1 'polypeptide(L)'
;MYSENVEEYDYMIVGSSLSNALLTNVLSWKGFKVLSIDENDYYGDYTAALSVDQICDQFKDVFINDENISQNKTRFGVDLIPSYILCDSKMIKYIMNFNIYRYLEVVKLDNFYTFNAKNDSFDKLKTTKQDIFTDTSISPITKRTIMKCIKFLVEEVNEENQIWKDYKDNPIMDLFTDKFSKLPVNLINEFVFTICNCFDSDHLTTKMASDIITKFFKSYNVYGDFPALLTKYGGLGEIIQGVYRSAALIGN
;
A
#
# COMPACT_ATOMS: atom_id res chain seq x y z
N MET A 1 9.82 -25.30 -47.11
CA MET A 1 9.15 -25.51 -45.81
C MET A 1 10.03 -24.86 -44.77
N TYR A 2 9.64 -23.69 -44.27
CA TYR A 2 10.24 -23.17 -43.05
C TYR A 2 9.75 -24.11 -41.94
N SER A 3 10.67 -24.88 -41.34
CA SER A 3 10.38 -25.50 -40.06
C SER A 3 10.31 -24.36 -39.06
N GLU A 4 9.11 -23.89 -38.74
CA GLU A 4 8.92 -23.06 -37.56
C GLU A 4 9.40 -23.89 -36.37
N ASN A 5 10.56 -23.53 -35.82
CA ASN A 5 10.99 -24.07 -34.53
C ASN A 5 9.96 -23.56 -33.52
N VAL A 6 9.01 -24.42 -33.16
CA VAL A 6 8.09 -24.14 -32.06
C VAL A 6 8.93 -24.12 -30.80
N GLU A 7 9.13 -22.93 -30.24
CA GLU A 7 9.76 -22.81 -28.95
C GLU A 7 8.84 -23.41 -27.88
N GLU A 8 9.32 -24.46 -27.21
CA GLU A 8 8.64 -25.02 -26.06
C GLU A 8 8.90 -24.15 -24.82
N TYR A 9 7.90 -24.05 -23.94
CA TYR A 9 7.93 -23.34 -22.66
C TYR A 9 7.31 -24.23 -21.59
N ASP A 10 7.81 -24.17 -20.36
CA ASP A 10 7.26 -24.92 -19.22
C ASP A 10 5.91 -24.34 -18.77
N TYR A 11 5.78 -23.01 -18.85
CA TYR A 11 4.59 -22.28 -18.44
C TYR A 11 4.25 -21.17 -19.42
N MET A 12 2.96 -20.99 -19.69
CA MET A 12 2.42 -19.80 -20.38
C MET A 12 1.52 -19.04 -19.41
N ILE A 13 1.80 -17.75 -19.22
CA ILE A 13 1.03 -16.85 -18.36
C ILE A 13 0.46 -15.73 -19.22
N VAL A 14 -0.86 -15.55 -19.15
CA VAL A 14 -1.60 -14.55 -19.93
C VAL A 14 -2.03 -13.40 -19.01
N GLY A 15 -1.70 -12.17 -19.40
CA GLY A 15 -1.91 -10.94 -18.64
C GLY A 15 -0.75 -10.61 -17.71
N SER A 16 -0.59 -9.31 -17.43
CA SER A 16 0.51 -8.73 -16.66
C SER A 16 0.09 -8.13 -15.31
N SER A 17 -1.01 -8.64 -14.74
CA SER A 17 -1.44 -8.29 -13.39
C SER A 17 -0.32 -8.50 -12.35
N LEU A 18 -0.40 -7.83 -11.20
CA LEU A 18 0.59 -7.97 -10.14
C LEU A 18 0.84 -9.43 -9.76
N SER A 19 -0.21 -10.25 -9.63
CA SER A 19 -0.06 -11.67 -9.30
C SER A 19 0.67 -12.45 -10.40
N ASN A 20 0.35 -12.19 -11.67
CA ASN A 20 0.97 -12.85 -12.81
C ASN A 20 2.45 -12.47 -12.95
N ALA A 21 2.78 -11.21 -12.70
CA ALA A 21 4.14 -10.72 -12.70
C ALA A 21 4.98 -11.40 -11.62
N LEU A 22 4.50 -11.42 -10.38
CA LEU A 22 5.18 -12.08 -9.26
C LEU A 22 5.36 -13.59 -9.52
N LEU A 23 4.33 -14.26 -10.04
CA LEU A 23 4.40 -15.68 -10.39
C LEU A 23 5.44 -15.93 -11.49
N THR A 24 5.41 -15.14 -12.57
CA THR A 24 6.37 -15.21 -13.68
C THR A 24 7.79 -15.11 -13.13
N ASN A 25 8.05 -14.09 -12.31
CA ASN A 25 9.37 -13.85 -11.76
C ASN A 25 9.85 -15.00 -10.87
N VAL A 26 9.01 -15.51 -9.97
CA VAL A 26 9.39 -16.65 -9.11
C VAL A 26 9.68 -17.91 -9.95
N LEU A 27 8.88 -18.19 -10.98
CA LEU A 27 9.09 -19.34 -11.87
C LEU A 27 10.39 -19.21 -12.68
N SER A 28 10.65 -18.05 -13.26
CA SER A 28 11.91 -17.78 -13.97
C SER A 28 13.11 -17.93 -13.04
N TRP A 29 13.05 -17.39 -11.82
CA TRP A 29 14.11 -17.55 -10.81
C TRP A 29 14.29 -18.99 -10.33
N LYS A 30 13.30 -19.86 -10.52
CA LYS A 30 13.41 -21.32 -10.28
C LYS A 30 14.01 -22.08 -11.47
N GLY A 31 14.29 -21.41 -12.58
CA GLY A 31 14.89 -21.99 -13.79
C GLY A 31 13.89 -22.53 -14.79
N PHE A 32 12.59 -22.24 -14.65
CA PHE A 32 11.59 -22.61 -15.65
C PHE A 32 11.57 -21.63 -16.82
N LYS A 33 11.34 -22.14 -18.02
CA LYS A 33 11.13 -21.33 -19.22
C LYS A 33 9.68 -20.87 -19.28
N VAL A 34 9.46 -19.58 -19.03
CA VAL A 34 8.11 -18.98 -18.92
C VAL A 34 7.85 -18.05 -20.10
N LEU A 35 6.73 -18.26 -20.79
CA LEU A 35 6.18 -17.33 -21.78
C LEU A 35 5.12 -16.45 -21.10
N SER A 36 5.35 -15.14 -21.04
CA SER A 36 4.35 -14.18 -20.58
C SER A 36 3.86 -13.35 -21.74
N ILE A 37 2.55 -13.32 -21.93
CA ILE A 37 1.88 -12.52 -22.98
C ILE A 37 0.79 -11.65 -22.35
N ASP A 38 0.52 -10.50 -22.93
CA ASP A 38 -0.59 -9.62 -22.54
C ASP A 38 -1.32 -9.17 -23.81
N GLU A 39 -2.63 -8.92 -23.69
CA GLU A 39 -3.43 -8.32 -24.76
C GLU A 39 -3.25 -6.80 -24.83
N ASN A 40 -2.85 -6.19 -23.72
CA ASN A 40 -2.59 -4.76 -23.62
C ASN A 40 -1.17 -4.44 -24.11
N ASP A 41 -1.01 -3.26 -24.72
CA ASP A 41 0.29 -2.72 -25.12
C ASP A 41 1.08 -2.11 -23.94
N TYR A 42 0.65 -2.37 -22.70
CA TYR A 42 1.26 -1.89 -21.46
C TYR A 42 1.23 -2.95 -20.35
N TYR A 43 2.10 -2.80 -19.35
CA TYR A 43 2.16 -3.69 -18.19
C TYR A 43 1.24 -3.25 -17.06
N GLY A 44 0.75 -4.21 -16.30
CA GLY A 44 0.09 -4.00 -15.01
C GLY A 44 -1.41 -4.17 -15.02
N ASP A 45 -2.04 -4.34 -16.19
CA ASP A 45 -3.49 -4.52 -16.32
C ASP A 45 -4.22 -3.39 -15.52
N TYR A 46 -5.16 -3.73 -14.64
CA TYR A 46 -5.87 -2.80 -13.75
C TYR A 46 -4.97 -2.05 -12.74
N THR A 47 -3.69 -2.41 -12.60
CA THR A 47 -2.70 -1.71 -11.74
C THR A 47 -1.70 -0.88 -12.53
N ALA A 48 -1.90 -0.72 -13.85
CA ALA A 48 -1.04 0.07 -14.70
C ALA A 48 -0.97 1.54 -14.26
N ALA A 49 0.16 2.16 -14.59
CA ALA A 49 0.33 3.61 -14.59
C ALA A 49 0.40 4.05 -16.05
N LEU A 50 -0.61 4.81 -16.49
CA LEU A 50 -0.77 5.20 -17.88
C LEU A 50 -0.45 6.68 -18.05
N SER A 51 0.10 7.04 -19.20
CA SER A 51 0.24 8.44 -19.55
C SER A 51 -1.12 9.08 -19.87
N VAL A 52 -1.20 10.41 -19.85
CA VAL A 52 -2.48 11.10 -20.10
C VAL A 52 -2.99 10.85 -21.52
N ASP A 53 -2.11 10.69 -22.50
CA ASP A 53 -2.48 10.29 -23.86
C ASP A 53 -3.06 8.88 -23.90
N GLN A 54 -2.44 7.90 -23.22
CA GLN A 54 -2.98 6.55 -23.09
C GLN A 54 -4.36 6.55 -22.39
N ILE A 55 -4.52 7.36 -21.35
CA ILE A 55 -5.81 7.55 -20.67
C ILE A 55 -6.87 8.11 -21.63
N CYS A 56 -6.53 9.13 -22.44
CA CYS A 56 -7.47 9.69 -23.41
C CYS A 56 -7.87 8.67 -24.50
N ASP A 57 -6.94 7.82 -24.94
CA ASP A 57 -7.21 6.80 -25.95
C ASP A 57 -8.11 5.68 -25.40
N GLN A 58 -7.89 5.28 -24.14
CA GLN A 58 -8.66 4.24 -23.47
C GLN A 58 -10.02 4.72 -22.96
N PHE A 59 -10.10 5.94 -22.42
CA PHE A 59 -11.28 6.51 -21.79
C PHE A 59 -11.78 7.74 -22.55
N LYS A 60 -12.76 7.54 -23.43
CA LYS A 60 -13.29 8.56 -24.35
C LYS A 60 -13.92 9.78 -23.68
N ASP A 61 -14.31 9.67 -22.41
CA ASP A 61 -14.96 10.73 -21.64
C ASP A 61 -13.98 11.61 -20.85
N VAL A 62 -12.66 11.44 -21.04
CA VAL A 62 -11.64 12.24 -20.37
C VAL A 62 -11.35 13.52 -21.15
N PHE A 63 -11.72 14.67 -20.56
CA PHE A 63 -11.45 16.00 -21.11
C PHE A 63 -10.31 16.68 -20.34
N ILE A 64 -9.26 17.09 -21.06
CA ILE A 64 -8.14 17.84 -20.48
C ILE A 64 -8.37 19.32 -20.75
N ASN A 65 -8.68 20.08 -19.69
CA ASN A 65 -8.93 21.53 -19.76
C ASN A 65 -7.70 22.37 -19.38
N ASP A 66 -6.57 21.74 -19.07
CA ASP A 66 -5.33 22.42 -18.71
C ASP A 66 -4.34 22.41 -19.89
N GLU A 67 -3.81 23.58 -20.25
CA GLU A 67 -2.88 23.73 -21.38
C GLU A 67 -1.54 23.01 -21.16
N ASN A 68 -1.03 23.04 -19.92
CA ASN A 68 0.24 22.41 -19.60
C ASN A 68 0.14 20.88 -19.68
N ILE A 69 -0.92 20.30 -19.12
CA ILE A 69 -1.20 18.86 -19.25
C ILE A 69 -1.39 18.48 -20.72
N SER A 70 -2.14 19.28 -21.47
CA SER A 70 -2.42 19.02 -22.89
C SER A 70 -1.17 18.99 -23.77
N GLN A 71 -0.20 19.87 -23.49
CA GLN A 71 1.08 19.93 -24.23
C GLN A 71 2.09 18.86 -23.77
N ASN A 72 1.92 18.31 -22.56
CA ASN A 72 2.89 17.41 -21.93
C ASN A 72 2.30 16.05 -21.55
N LYS A 73 1.28 15.56 -22.28
CA LYS A 73 0.52 14.34 -21.93
C LYS A 73 1.36 13.11 -21.57
N THR A 74 2.46 12.89 -22.30
CA THR A 74 3.38 11.76 -22.09
C THR A 74 4.27 11.89 -20.85
N ARG A 75 4.33 13.07 -20.21
CA ARG A 75 5.15 13.34 -19.03
C ARG A 75 4.41 13.11 -17.71
N PHE A 76 3.11 12.89 -17.76
CA PHE A 76 2.30 12.57 -16.61
C PHE A 76 2.10 11.05 -16.55
N GLY A 77 2.27 10.46 -15.37
CA GLY A 77 1.85 9.09 -15.09
C GLY A 77 0.62 9.11 -14.19
N VAL A 78 -0.44 8.40 -14.59
CA VAL A 78 -1.70 8.30 -13.86
C VAL A 78 -1.89 6.84 -13.45
N ASP A 79 -1.81 6.58 -12.15
CA ASP A 79 -2.10 5.26 -11.62
C ASP A 79 -3.59 4.94 -11.74
N LEU A 80 -3.92 3.81 -12.36
CA LEU A 80 -5.30 3.31 -12.38
C LEU A 80 -5.77 2.88 -10.97
N ILE A 81 -4.82 2.39 -10.15
CA ILE A 81 -5.02 2.10 -8.74
C ILE A 81 -3.92 2.78 -7.92
N PRO A 82 -4.22 3.95 -7.32
CA PRO A 82 -3.31 4.62 -6.41
C PRO A 82 -2.98 3.72 -5.22
N SER A 83 -1.69 3.57 -4.92
CA SER A 83 -1.24 2.75 -3.81
C SER A 83 0.10 3.24 -3.27
N TYR A 84 0.45 2.81 -2.06
CA TYR A 84 1.75 3.08 -1.45
C TYR A 84 2.27 1.80 -0.79
N ILE A 85 3.57 1.78 -0.49
CA ILE A 85 4.24 0.62 0.10
C ILE A 85 4.69 0.98 1.52
N LEU A 86 4.24 0.21 2.51
CA LEU A 86 4.78 0.31 3.86
C LEU A 86 6.22 -0.20 3.90
N CYS A 87 7.10 0.51 4.62
CA CYS A 87 8.53 0.21 4.69
C CYS A 87 8.82 -1.20 5.25
N ASP A 88 8.11 -1.66 6.29
CA ASP A 88 8.16 -3.04 6.76
C ASP A 88 7.03 -3.87 6.13
N SER A 89 7.12 -4.07 4.81
CA SER A 89 6.18 -4.92 4.08
C SER A 89 6.88 -6.11 3.42
N LYS A 90 6.08 -7.15 3.15
CA LYS A 90 6.52 -8.30 2.34
C LYS A 90 6.93 -7.87 0.93
N MET A 91 6.31 -6.82 0.38
CA MET A 91 6.65 -6.28 -0.93
C MET A 91 8.08 -5.70 -0.95
N ILE A 92 8.47 -4.92 0.06
CA ILE A 92 9.85 -4.44 0.16
C ILE A 92 10.84 -5.61 0.25
N LYS A 93 10.54 -6.61 1.10
CA LYS A 93 11.38 -7.82 1.22
C LYS A 93 11.51 -8.55 -0.13
N TYR A 94 10.41 -8.65 -0.88
CA TYR A 94 10.39 -9.23 -2.22
C TYR A 94 11.28 -8.44 -3.19
N ILE A 95 11.10 -7.11 -3.26
CA ILE A 95 11.89 -6.21 -4.13
C ILE A 95 13.39 -6.36 -3.86
N MET A 96 13.79 -6.46 -2.58
CA MET A 96 15.17 -6.65 -2.18
C MET A 96 15.70 -8.03 -2.59
N ASN A 97 14.96 -9.10 -2.30
CA ASN A 97 15.39 -10.48 -2.55
C ASN A 97 15.59 -10.77 -4.05
N PHE A 98 14.74 -10.23 -4.92
CA PHE A 98 14.80 -10.44 -6.37
C PHE A 98 15.57 -9.33 -7.11
N ASN A 99 16.31 -8.49 -6.37
CA ASN A 99 17.11 -7.39 -6.90
C ASN A 99 16.33 -6.37 -7.77
N ILE A 100 15.01 -6.27 -7.58
CA ILE A 100 14.13 -5.39 -8.36
C ILE A 100 14.41 -3.92 -8.05
N TYR A 101 14.95 -3.61 -6.86
CA TYR A 101 15.33 -2.25 -6.45
C TYR A 101 16.28 -1.56 -7.45
N ARG A 102 16.98 -2.31 -8.31
CA ARG A 102 17.85 -1.77 -9.35
C ARG A 102 17.09 -1.06 -10.48
N TYR A 103 15.78 -1.29 -10.58
CA TYR A 103 14.91 -0.76 -11.62
C TYR A 103 13.88 0.22 -11.09
N LEU A 104 13.91 0.52 -9.78
CA LEU A 104 12.90 1.35 -9.12
C LEU A 104 13.57 2.56 -8.49
N GLU A 105 12.96 3.72 -8.69
CA GLU A 105 13.20 4.90 -7.87
C GLU A 105 12.02 5.08 -6.92
N VAL A 106 12.30 5.22 -5.63
CA VAL A 106 11.28 5.42 -4.60
C VAL A 106 11.42 6.78 -3.95
N VAL A 107 10.27 7.40 -3.66
CA VAL A 107 10.13 8.62 -2.88
C VAL A 107 9.45 8.29 -1.55
N LYS A 108 9.78 9.06 -0.53
CA LYS A 108 9.16 8.94 0.79
C LYS A 108 7.88 9.77 0.81
N LEU A 109 6.83 9.23 1.40
CA LEU A 109 5.68 10.05 1.77
C LEU A 109 6.01 10.83 3.04
N ASP A 110 5.48 12.06 3.15
CA ASP A 110 5.76 12.91 4.31
C ASP A 110 4.71 12.76 5.41
N ASN A 111 3.44 12.61 5.02
CA ASN A 111 2.35 12.46 5.98
C ASN A 111 1.08 11.84 5.41
N PHE A 112 0.21 11.43 6.34
CA PHE A 112 -1.19 11.15 6.07
C PHE A 112 -2.06 12.21 6.72
N TYR A 113 -3.25 12.40 6.15
CA TYR A 113 -4.22 13.39 6.60
C TYR A 113 -5.58 12.72 6.77
N THR A 114 -6.27 13.07 7.84
CA THR A 114 -7.62 12.58 8.14
C THR A 114 -8.57 13.75 8.03
N PHE A 115 -9.68 13.58 7.30
CA PHE A 115 -10.71 14.60 7.24
C PHE A 115 -11.46 14.69 8.58
N ASN A 116 -11.51 15.90 9.14
CA ASN A 116 -12.23 16.19 10.37
C ASN A 116 -13.49 16.98 10.05
N ALA A 117 -14.63 16.31 10.14
CA ALA A 117 -15.93 16.89 9.81
C ALA A 117 -16.37 18.01 10.78
N LYS A 118 -15.76 18.15 11.97
CA LYS A 118 -16.17 19.18 12.94
C LYS A 118 -15.67 20.58 12.56
N ASN A 119 -14.50 20.66 11.95
CA ASN A 119 -13.85 21.89 11.54
C ASN A 119 -13.73 22.02 10.01
N ASP A 120 -14.24 21.04 9.26
CA ASP A 120 -14.22 21.01 7.79
C ASP A 120 -12.80 21.13 7.23
N SER A 121 -11.84 20.43 7.86
CA SER A 121 -10.43 20.49 7.49
C SER A 121 -9.74 19.13 7.52
N PHE A 122 -8.61 19.04 6.81
CA PHE A 122 -7.73 17.87 6.86
C PHE A 122 -6.69 18.05 7.97
N ASP A 123 -6.79 17.22 9.01
CA ASP A 123 -5.83 17.20 10.11
C ASP A 123 -4.71 16.21 9.80
N LYS A 124 -3.47 16.65 10.00
CA LYS A 124 -2.28 15.80 9.88
C LYS A 124 -2.35 14.65 10.91
N LEU A 125 -1.99 13.44 10.50
CA LEU A 125 -1.93 12.26 11.37
C LEU A 125 -0.95 12.50 12.53
N LYS A 126 -1.40 12.30 13.78
CA LYS A 126 -0.62 12.53 15.01
C LYS A 126 -0.60 11.30 15.92
N THR A 127 -0.09 10.19 15.39
CA THR A 127 -0.15 8.90 16.08
C THR A 127 1.19 8.45 16.66
N THR A 128 2.30 9.16 16.39
CA THR A 128 3.58 8.81 17.00
C THR A 128 3.67 9.24 18.47
N LYS A 129 4.52 8.56 19.25
CA LYS A 129 4.78 8.93 20.66
C LYS A 129 5.18 10.40 20.80
N GLN A 130 5.98 10.89 19.85
CA GLN A 130 6.43 12.28 19.83
C GLN A 130 5.28 13.24 19.56
N ASP A 131 4.47 12.98 18.53
CA ASP A 131 3.32 13.83 18.18
C ASP A 131 2.31 13.94 19.32
N ILE A 132 1.97 12.79 19.92
CA ILE A 132 1.03 12.75 21.05
C ILE A 132 1.59 13.51 22.25
N PHE A 133 2.89 13.40 22.52
CA PHE A 133 3.52 14.06 23.65
C PHE A 133 3.59 15.59 23.46
N THR A 134 3.95 16.06 22.26
CA THR A 134 4.12 17.49 21.97
C THR A 134 2.80 18.25 21.77
N ASP A 135 1.70 17.57 21.45
CA ASP A 135 0.41 18.24 21.20
C ASP A 135 -0.19 18.87 22.46
N THR A 136 -0.20 20.19 22.56
CA THR A 136 -0.75 20.93 23.71
C THR A 136 -2.27 21.01 23.73
N SER A 137 -2.95 20.64 22.65
CA SER A 137 -4.42 20.66 22.56
C SER A 137 -5.07 19.46 23.27
N ILE A 138 -4.30 18.40 23.56
CA ILE A 138 -4.79 17.16 24.15
C ILE A 138 -4.47 17.11 25.65
N SER A 139 -5.47 16.81 26.48
CA SER A 139 -5.27 16.69 27.93
C SER A 139 -4.29 15.54 28.30
N PRO A 140 -3.52 15.65 29.40
CA PRO A 140 -2.61 14.57 29.82
C PRO A 140 -3.30 13.21 30.05
N ILE A 141 -4.55 13.23 30.52
CA ILE A 141 -5.35 12.02 30.74
C ILE A 141 -5.67 11.37 29.39
N THR A 142 -6.09 12.19 28.41
CA THR A 142 -6.37 11.72 27.05
C THR A 142 -5.11 11.13 26.41
N LYS A 143 -3.95 11.81 26.52
CA LYS A 143 -2.66 11.29 26.02
C LYS A 143 -2.34 9.91 26.61
N ARG A 144 -2.57 9.71 27.92
CA ARG A 144 -2.38 8.40 28.56
C ARG A 144 -3.31 7.33 27.99
N THR A 145 -4.58 7.66 27.73
CA THR A 145 -5.53 6.74 27.09
C THR A 145 -5.09 6.35 25.69
N ILE A 146 -4.65 7.33 24.88
CA ILE A 146 -4.12 7.10 23.53
C ILE A 146 -2.94 6.13 23.58
N MET A 147 -1.95 6.45 24.42
CA MET A 147 -0.75 5.62 24.57
C MET A 147 -1.07 4.21 25.06
N LYS A 148 -2.06 4.05 25.96
CA LYS A 148 -2.53 2.74 26.41
C LYS A 148 -3.17 1.94 25.28
N CYS A 149 -3.98 2.59 24.43
CA CYS A 149 -4.60 1.95 23.27
C CYS A 149 -3.56 1.49 22.25
N ILE A 150 -2.62 2.37 21.86
CA ILE A 150 -1.53 2.02 20.94
C ILE A 150 -0.70 0.86 21.50
N LYS A 151 -0.32 0.94 22.77
CA LYS A 151 0.43 -0.14 23.43
C LYS A 151 -0.34 -1.45 23.38
N PHE A 152 -1.64 -1.42 23.67
CA PHE A 152 -2.48 -2.61 23.59
C PHE A 152 -2.47 -3.21 22.18
N LEU A 153 -2.78 -2.41 21.15
CA LEU A 153 -2.92 -2.85 19.77
C LEU A 153 -1.61 -3.31 19.12
N VAL A 154 -0.45 -2.88 19.64
CA VAL A 154 0.87 -3.15 19.05
C VAL A 154 1.71 -4.14 19.86
N GLU A 155 1.62 -4.11 21.19
CA GLU A 155 2.53 -4.85 22.08
C GLU A 155 1.82 -5.91 22.93
N GLU A 156 0.54 -5.74 23.27
CA GLU A 156 -0.17 -6.61 24.25
C GLU A 156 -1.16 -7.59 23.59
N VAL A 157 -0.94 -7.86 22.31
CA VAL A 157 -1.75 -8.73 21.44
C VAL A 157 -1.34 -10.18 21.64
N ASN A 158 -1.85 -10.82 22.69
CA ASN A 158 -1.50 -12.20 23.02
C ASN A 158 -2.62 -12.90 23.81
N GLU A 159 -2.58 -14.24 23.81
CA GLU A 159 -3.54 -15.10 24.50
C GLU A 159 -3.34 -15.14 26.03
N GLU A 160 -2.52 -14.27 26.62
CA GLU A 160 -2.49 -14.07 28.08
C GLU A 160 -3.31 -12.83 28.48
N ASN A 161 -3.52 -11.90 27.54
CA ASN A 161 -4.30 -10.69 27.76
C ASN A 161 -5.81 -10.96 27.65
N GLN A 162 -6.54 -10.72 28.74
CA GLN A 162 -7.99 -10.92 28.79
C GLN A 162 -8.75 -10.02 27.80
N ILE A 163 -8.34 -8.76 27.64
CA ILE A 163 -8.97 -7.83 26.69
C ILE A 163 -8.80 -8.34 25.26
N TRP A 164 -7.62 -8.89 24.93
CA TRP A 164 -7.40 -9.49 23.61
C TRP A 164 -8.33 -10.69 23.38
N LYS A 165 -8.42 -11.62 24.34
CA LYS A 165 -9.32 -12.78 24.23
C LYS A 165 -10.77 -12.40 23.98
N ASP A 166 -11.26 -11.41 24.72
CA ASP A 166 -12.66 -11.02 24.70
C ASP A 166 -13.05 -10.27 23.41
N TYR A 167 -12.10 -9.59 22.75
CA TYR A 167 -12.40 -8.68 21.63
C TYR A 167 -11.70 -9.02 20.30
N LYS A 168 -10.76 -9.97 20.25
CA LYS A 168 -9.92 -10.22 19.06
C LYS A 168 -10.72 -10.41 17.76
N ASP A 169 -11.84 -11.12 17.85
CA ASP A 169 -12.69 -11.47 16.71
C ASP A 169 -13.90 -10.51 16.57
N ASN A 170 -14.09 -9.58 17.51
CA ASN A 170 -15.13 -8.57 17.47
C ASN A 170 -14.69 -7.37 16.60
N PRO A 171 -15.64 -6.58 16.08
CA PRO A 171 -15.34 -5.29 15.46
C PRO A 171 -14.49 -4.41 16.37
N ILE A 172 -13.48 -3.73 15.81
CA ILE A 172 -12.58 -2.85 16.58
C ILE A 172 -13.34 -1.72 17.29
N MET A 173 -14.48 -1.30 16.73
CA MET A 173 -15.34 -0.27 17.32
C MET A 173 -15.90 -0.68 18.67
N ASP A 174 -16.16 -1.98 18.89
CA ASP A 174 -16.63 -2.50 20.18
C ASP A 174 -15.53 -2.38 21.24
N LEU A 175 -14.28 -2.71 20.88
CA LEU A 175 -13.13 -2.53 21.76
C LEU A 175 -12.97 -1.04 22.14
N PHE A 176 -13.08 -0.14 21.15
CA PHE A 176 -12.97 1.29 21.40
C PHE A 176 -14.09 1.81 22.29
N THR A 177 -15.32 1.35 22.08
CA THR A 177 -16.47 1.78 22.88
C THR A 177 -16.41 1.23 24.30
N ASP A 178 -16.02 -0.03 24.48
CA ASP A 178 -16.10 -0.69 25.78
C ASP A 178 -14.87 -0.47 26.66
N LYS A 179 -13.68 -0.55 26.08
CA LYS A 179 -12.41 -0.52 26.83
C LYS A 179 -11.65 0.79 26.70
N PHE A 180 -11.87 1.51 25.60
CA PHE A 180 -11.18 2.76 25.31
C PHE A 180 -12.13 3.93 25.03
N SER A 181 -13.29 3.97 25.70
CA SER A 181 -14.38 4.94 25.48
C SER A 181 -13.99 6.43 25.55
N LYS A 182 -12.82 6.72 26.15
CA LYS A 182 -12.25 8.07 26.27
C LYS A 182 -11.32 8.44 25.12
N LEU A 183 -11.18 7.59 24.10
CA LEU A 183 -10.43 7.94 22.89
C LEU A 183 -11.14 9.05 22.12
N PRO A 184 -10.41 10.08 21.65
CA PRO A 184 -10.99 11.07 20.76
C PRO A 184 -11.48 10.43 19.47
N VAL A 185 -12.66 10.85 18.99
CA VAL A 185 -13.24 10.37 17.72
C VAL A 185 -12.28 10.54 16.54
N ASN A 186 -11.51 11.64 16.50
CA ASN A 186 -10.53 11.85 15.43
C ASN A 186 -9.46 10.76 15.40
N LEU A 187 -9.01 10.29 16.57
CA LEU A 187 -8.02 9.22 16.64
C LEU A 187 -8.62 7.85 16.27
N ILE A 188 -9.89 7.62 16.61
CA ILE A 188 -10.61 6.43 16.13
C ILE A 188 -10.66 6.45 14.60
N ASN A 189 -11.00 7.59 14.00
CA ASN A 189 -11.00 7.77 12.55
C ASN A 189 -9.60 7.56 11.93
N GLU A 190 -8.56 8.08 12.57
CA GLU A 190 -7.17 7.84 12.15
C GLU A 190 -6.80 6.35 12.15
N PHE A 191 -7.18 5.59 13.18
CA PHE A 191 -6.92 4.15 13.20
C PHE A 191 -7.71 3.39 12.14
N VAL A 192 -9.01 3.66 12.02
CA VAL A 192 -9.91 2.89 11.15
C VAL A 192 -9.75 3.28 9.67
N PHE A 193 -9.87 4.57 9.36
CA PHE A 193 -9.93 5.05 7.98
C PHE A 193 -8.56 5.38 7.41
N THR A 194 -7.63 5.91 8.21
CA THR A 194 -6.33 6.37 7.70
C THR A 194 -5.28 5.28 7.75
N ILE A 195 -5.15 4.57 8.88
CA ILE A 195 -4.14 3.52 9.06
C ILE A 195 -4.63 2.16 8.54
N CYS A 196 -5.83 1.73 8.95
CA CYS A 196 -6.42 0.47 8.48
C CYS A 196 -7.00 0.56 7.07
N ASN A 197 -7.21 1.78 6.55
CA ASN A 197 -7.81 2.03 5.23
C ASN A 197 -9.13 1.26 5.03
N CYS A 198 -9.97 1.22 6.06
CA CYS A 198 -11.18 0.44 6.07
C CYS A 198 -12.42 1.33 6.15
N PHE A 199 -13.25 1.29 5.11
CA PHE A 199 -14.52 2.03 5.05
C PHE A 199 -15.70 1.29 5.69
N ASP A 200 -15.51 0.02 6.02
CA ASP A 200 -16.51 -0.85 6.65
C ASP A 200 -16.01 -1.27 8.04
N SER A 201 -16.28 -0.42 9.03
CA SER A 201 -15.82 -0.62 10.40
C SER A 201 -16.41 -1.86 11.07
N ASP A 202 -17.55 -2.35 10.57
CA ASP A 202 -18.28 -3.47 11.17
C ASP A 202 -17.59 -4.80 10.87
N HIS A 203 -16.88 -4.90 9.75
CA HIS A 203 -16.10 -6.08 9.38
C HIS A 203 -14.62 -5.98 9.75
N LEU A 204 -14.16 -4.81 10.23
CA LEU A 204 -12.80 -4.63 10.72
C LEU A 204 -12.65 -5.20 12.14
N THR A 205 -12.28 -6.48 12.22
CA THR A 205 -12.00 -7.13 13.51
C THR A 205 -10.81 -6.49 14.23
N THR A 206 -10.81 -6.55 15.57
CA THR A 206 -9.69 -6.07 16.41
C THR A 206 -8.36 -6.71 15.98
N LYS A 207 -8.38 -8.00 15.63
CA LYS A 207 -7.19 -8.71 15.17
C LYS A 207 -6.65 -8.17 13.85
N MET A 208 -7.50 -8.02 12.84
CA MET A 208 -7.09 -7.48 11.54
C MET A 208 -6.52 -6.06 11.70
N ALA A 209 -7.20 -5.21 12.46
CA ALA A 209 -6.73 -3.86 12.70
C ALA A 209 -5.40 -3.83 13.46
N SER A 210 -5.25 -4.66 14.50
CA SER A 210 -3.99 -4.78 15.23
C SER A 210 -2.82 -5.18 14.32
N ASP A 211 -3.01 -6.14 13.41
CA ASP A 211 -1.98 -6.54 12.46
C ASP A 211 -1.57 -5.38 11.54
N ILE A 212 -2.55 -4.62 11.02
CA ILE A 212 -2.30 -3.48 10.12
C ILE A 212 -1.62 -2.33 10.88
N ILE A 213 -2.15 -1.95 12.04
CA ILE A 213 -1.62 -0.88 12.89
C ILE A 213 -0.20 -1.22 13.35
N THR A 214 0.05 -2.46 13.76
CA THR A 214 1.39 -2.93 14.13
C THR A 214 2.35 -2.79 12.96
N LYS A 215 1.97 -3.20 11.77
CA LYS A 215 2.79 -3.08 10.56
C LYS A 215 3.07 -1.61 10.20
N PHE A 216 2.07 -0.74 10.33
CA PHE A 216 2.22 0.71 10.13
C PHE A 216 3.25 1.29 11.11
N PHE A 217 3.11 1.03 12.41
CA PHE A 217 4.06 1.53 13.40
C PHE A 217 5.47 0.95 13.27
N LYS A 218 5.61 -0.33 12.93
CA LYS A 218 6.93 -0.96 12.66
C LYS A 218 7.61 -0.40 11.42
N SER A 219 6.86 0.20 10.50
CA SER A 219 7.41 0.77 9.28
C SER A 219 8.05 2.15 9.49
N TYR A 220 7.81 2.82 10.62
CA TYR A 220 8.50 4.07 10.96
C TYR A 220 10.00 3.84 11.15
N ASN A 221 10.82 4.81 10.78
CA ASN A 221 12.28 4.82 10.97
C ASN A 221 13.02 3.66 10.27
N VAL A 222 12.39 2.96 9.33
CA VAL A 222 13.04 1.89 8.55
C VAL A 222 13.85 2.49 7.39
N TYR A 223 13.24 3.38 6.59
CA TYR A 223 13.90 4.07 5.46
C TYR A 223 13.78 5.61 5.56
N GLY A 224 13.35 6.11 6.71
CA GLY A 224 13.11 7.52 6.98
C GLY A 224 12.06 7.70 8.07
N ASP A 225 11.72 8.96 8.33
CA ASP A 225 10.87 9.33 9.48
C ASP A 225 9.39 8.94 9.32
N PHE A 226 8.96 8.61 8.09
CA PHE A 226 7.59 8.23 7.77
C PHE A 226 7.51 6.78 7.25
N PRO A 227 6.42 6.03 7.54
CA PRO A 227 6.36 4.57 7.32
C PRO A 227 6.03 4.13 5.89
N ALA A 228 5.87 5.06 4.94
CA ALA A 228 5.37 4.74 3.60
C ALA A 228 6.25 5.32 2.49
N LEU A 229 6.36 4.55 1.41
CA LEU A 229 7.08 4.85 0.19
C LEU A 229 6.12 4.84 -1.00
N LEU A 230 6.46 5.62 -2.02
CA LEU A 230 5.83 5.60 -3.33
C LEU A 230 6.93 5.41 -4.38
N THR A 231 6.62 4.76 -5.48
CA THR A 231 7.47 4.73 -6.68
C THR A 231 7.35 6.06 -7.44
N LYS A 232 8.44 6.51 -8.07
CA LYS A 232 8.55 7.89 -8.55
C LYS A 232 7.73 8.18 -9.81
N TYR A 233 7.60 7.23 -10.73
CA TYR A 233 6.98 7.45 -12.05
C TYR A 233 5.66 6.70 -12.24
N GLY A 234 5.26 5.87 -11.28
CA GLY A 234 3.97 5.20 -11.24
C GLY A 234 3.95 4.13 -10.16
N GLY A 235 2.81 3.90 -9.51
CA GLY A 235 2.63 3.03 -8.34
C GLY A 235 3.03 1.57 -8.58
N LEU A 236 2.06 0.68 -8.67
CA LEU A 236 2.33 -0.75 -8.87
C LEU A 236 2.87 -1.06 -10.27
N GLY A 237 2.53 -0.24 -11.28
CA GLY A 237 2.97 -0.41 -12.66
C GLY A 237 4.50 -0.45 -12.82
N GLU A 238 5.24 0.42 -12.12
CA GLU A 238 6.71 0.38 -12.16
C GLU A 238 7.28 -0.88 -11.50
N ILE A 239 6.69 -1.29 -10.37
CA ILE A 239 7.10 -2.52 -9.67
C ILE A 239 6.93 -3.71 -10.61
N ILE A 240 5.78 -3.81 -11.29
CA ILE A 240 5.48 -4.89 -12.22
C ILE A 240 6.48 -4.93 -13.38
N GLN A 241 6.78 -3.78 -13.99
CA GLN A 241 7.81 -3.70 -15.03
C GLN A 241 9.19 -4.16 -14.51
N GLY A 242 9.57 -3.72 -13.32
CA GLY A 242 10.81 -4.16 -12.67
C GLY A 242 10.84 -5.67 -12.38
N VAL A 243 9.70 -6.25 -12.01
CA VAL A 243 9.51 -7.69 -11.78
C VAL A 243 9.71 -8.47 -13.09
N TYR A 244 9.06 -8.05 -14.18
CA TYR A 244 9.23 -8.68 -15.50
C TYR A 244 10.66 -8.54 -16.01
N ARG A 245 11.30 -7.38 -15.81
CA ARG A 245 12.71 -7.20 -16.16
C ARG A 245 13.64 -8.12 -15.37
N SER A 246 13.40 -8.28 -14.07
CA SER A 246 14.12 -9.25 -13.24
C SER A 246 13.93 -10.68 -13.72
N ALA A 247 12.71 -11.04 -14.16
CA ALA A 247 12.40 -12.38 -14.69
C ALA A 247 13.13 -12.66 -16.02
N ALA A 248 13.07 -11.71 -16.95
CA ALA A 248 13.64 -11.84 -18.29
C ALA A 248 15.17 -11.99 -18.29
N LEU A 249 15.86 -11.40 -17.30
CA LEU A 249 17.32 -11.52 -17.18
C LEU A 249 17.78 -12.91 -16.74
N ILE A 250 16.91 -13.71 -16.12
CA ILE A 250 17.22 -15.10 -15.73
C ILE A 250 16.90 -16.08 -16.84
N GLY A 251 15.91 -15.77 -17.69
CA GLY A 251 15.51 -16.61 -18.81
C GLY A 251 16.49 -16.62 -20.00
N ASN A 252 17.56 -15.83 -19.95
CA ASN A 252 18.63 -15.76 -20.95
C ASN A 252 19.87 -16.53 -20.52
#